data_AF-A0AAJ8N0N8-F1
#
_entry.id   AF-A0AAJ8N0N8-F1
#
_cell.length_a   1.000
_cell.length_b   1.000
_cell.length_c   1.000
_cell.angle_alpha   90.00
_cell.angle_beta   90.00
_cell.angle_gamma   90.00
#
_symmetry.space_group_name_H-M   'P 1'
#
loop_
_entity.id
_entity.type
_entity.pdbx_description
1 polymer ?
#
loop_
_entity_poly.entity_id
_entity_poly.type
_entity_poly.pdbx_seq_one_letter_code
_entity_poly.pdbx_strand_id
1 'polypeptide(L)'
;MMFSSAQPMGHFSTPQLKMATMSLASVQMELERMKRMPMVGAEVYLDVLNRLLEPLALVQGMLGFRNWLAEVQFFMGVLKRRSFGGMPLTPRERQVLQWYSARWRELRGGPCDMGRPEAQIVLIALGELSMF
;
A
#
# COMPACT_ATOMS: atom_id res chain seq x y z
N MET A 1 -12.25 6.75 26.25
CA MET A 1 -11.49 6.51 25.01
C MET A 1 -10.93 7.85 24.58
N MET A 2 -9.61 8.04 24.61
CA MET A 2 -8.99 9.31 24.25
C MET A 2 -8.91 9.41 22.72
N PHE A 3 -9.57 10.44 22.18
CA PHE A 3 -9.41 10.85 20.79
C PHE A 3 -8.00 11.41 20.62
N SER A 4 -7.18 10.73 19.81
CA SER A 4 -5.86 11.24 19.42
C SER A 4 -6.09 12.40 18.46
N SER A 5 -5.76 13.61 18.92
CA SER A 5 -5.82 14.85 18.14
C SER A 5 -4.93 14.72 16.89
N ALA A 6 -5.48 15.03 15.72
CA ALA A 6 -4.72 15.21 14.49
C ALA A 6 -3.66 16.30 14.70
N GLN A 7 -2.40 15.90 14.89
CA GLN A 7 -1.30 16.86 15.01
C GLN A 7 -1.01 17.51 13.64
N PRO A 8 -0.71 18.82 13.60
CA PRO A 8 -0.40 19.51 12.36
C PRO A 8 0.85 18.91 11.72
N MET A 9 0.77 18.63 10.41
CA MET A 9 1.92 18.16 9.62
C MET A 9 3.09 19.13 9.79
N GLY A 10 4.18 18.70 10.42
CA GLY A 10 5.40 19.51 10.46
C GLY A 10 6.43 19.17 11.53
N HIS A 11 6.06 18.56 12.66
CA HIS A 11 7.01 18.28 13.74
C HIS A 11 6.88 16.85 14.28
N PHE A 12 7.41 15.87 13.54
CA PHE A 12 7.65 14.55 14.09
C PHE A 12 8.85 14.62 15.03
N SER A 13 8.70 14.06 16.23
CA SER A 13 9.81 13.99 17.19
C SER A 13 10.92 13.10 16.63
N THR A 14 12.19 13.40 16.96
CA THR A 14 13.34 12.59 16.53
C THR A 14 13.19 11.10 16.88
N PRO A 15 12.62 10.70 18.04
CA PRO A 15 12.32 9.29 18.32
C PRO A 15 11.29 8.67 17.36
N GLN A 16 10.23 9.40 16.99
CA GLN A 16 9.23 8.92 16.03
C GLN A 16 9.84 8.71 14.64
N LEU A 17 10.70 9.62 14.18
CA LEU A 17 11.40 9.47 12.90
C LEU A 17 12.37 8.28 12.90
N LYS A 18 13.09 8.05 14.01
CA LYS A 18 13.96 6.88 14.16
C LYS A 18 13.16 5.58 14.10
N MET A 19 12.06 5.48 14.84
CA MET A 19 11.18 4.30 14.80
C MET A 19 10.58 4.07 13.40
N ALA A 20 10.12 5.14 12.74
CA ALA A 20 9.60 5.05 11.38
C ALA A 20 10.67 4.59 10.38
N THR A 21 11.93 5.03 10.54
CA THR A 21 13.05 4.60 9.68
C THR A 21 13.38 3.13 9.88
N MET A 22 13.40 2.65 11.13
CA MET A 22 13.61 1.23 11.42
C MET A 22 12.47 0.36 10.89
N SER A 23 11.23 0.80 11.07
CA SER A 23 10.05 0.15 10.51
C SER A 23 10.11 0.10 8.98
N LEU A 24 10.48 1.22 8.34
CA LEU A 24 10.60 1.31 6.89
C LEU A 24 11.62 0.29 6.35
N ALA A 25 12.80 0.21 6.96
CA ALA A 25 13.84 -0.74 6.56
C ALA A 25 13.34 -2.20 6.68
N SER A 26 12.68 -2.55 7.78
CA SER A 26 12.11 -3.89 7.99
C SER A 26 11.08 -4.24 6.93
N VAL A 27 10.12 -3.34 6.66
CA VAL A 27 9.03 -3.59 5.71
C VAL A 27 9.57 -3.62 4.27
N GLN A 28 10.57 -2.81 3.93
CA GLN A 28 11.23 -2.85 2.62
C GLN A 28 11.99 -4.17 2.40
N MET A 29 12.66 -4.71 3.42
CA MET A 29 13.29 -6.02 3.32
C MET A 29 12.27 -7.14 3.09
N GLU A 30 11.12 -7.08 3.79
CA GLU A 30 10.02 -8.02 3.60
C GLU A 30 9.46 -7.94 2.17
N LEU A 31 9.21 -6.72 1.68
CA LEU A 31 8.74 -6.46 0.31
C LEU A 31 9.68 -7.03 -0.75
N GLU A 32 10.98 -6.76 -0.63
CA GLU A 32 11.99 -7.25 -1.57
C GLU A 32 12.11 -8.78 -1.53
N ARG A 33 11.92 -9.41 -0.37
CA ARG A 33 11.82 -10.86 -0.27
C ARG A 33 10.58 -11.38 -1.01
N MET A 34 9.42 -10.74 -0.86
CA MET A 34 8.19 -11.14 -1.53
C MET A 34 8.27 -11.00 -3.05
N LYS A 35 8.92 -9.95 -3.56
CA LYS A 35 9.14 -9.75 -5.01
C LYS A 35 9.93 -10.89 -5.67
N ARG A 36 10.75 -11.59 -4.91
CA ARG A 36 11.56 -12.74 -5.38
C ARG A 36 10.82 -14.07 -5.30
N MET A 37 9.65 -14.10 -4.68
CA MET A 37 8.86 -15.33 -4.58
C MET A 37 8.24 -15.69 -5.94
N PRO A 38 8.17 -16.99 -6.29
CA PRO A 38 7.64 -17.43 -7.58
C PRO A 38 6.14 -17.13 -7.74
N MET A 39 5.41 -17.03 -6.62
CA MET A 39 4.05 -16.54 -6.58
C MET A 39 3.90 -15.50 -5.45
N VAL A 40 3.25 -14.39 -5.78
CA VAL A 40 2.87 -13.37 -4.82
C VAL A 40 1.43 -13.61 -4.40
N GLY A 41 1.22 -13.88 -3.11
CA GLY A 41 -0.11 -13.96 -2.51
C GLY A 41 -0.67 -12.56 -2.29
N ALA A 42 -1.88 -12.29 -2.81
CA ALA A 42 -2.43 -10.93 -2.79
C ALA A 42 -2.62 -10.38 -1.37
N GLU A 43 -3.13 -11.21 -0.45
CA GLU A 43 -3.39 -10.82 0.93
C GLU A 43 -2.13 -10.37 1.67
N VAL A 44 -1.06 -11.15 1.57
CA VAL A 44 0.21 -10.85 2.25
C VAL A 44 0.87 -9.61 1.62
N TYR A 45 0.82 -9.46 0.29
CA TYR A 45 1.44 -8.31 -0.36
C TYR A 45 0.70 -7.00 -0.04
N LEU A 46 -0.62 -7.03 0.01
CA LEU A 46 -1.44 -5.88 0.40
C LEU A 46 -1.23 -5.50 1.87
N ASP A 47 -1.02 -6.46 2.76
CA ASP A 47 -0.64 -6.18 4.15
C ASP A 47 0.71 -5.45 4.23
N VAL A 48 1.72 -5.91 3.49
CA VAL A 48 3.02 -5.22 3.41
C VAL A 48 2.86 -3.80 2.84
N LEU A 49 2.04 -3.61 1.81
CA LEU A 49 1.76 -2.28 1.25
C LEU A 49 1.08 -1.35 2.27
N ASN A 50 0.18 -1.86 3.11
CA ASN A 50 -0.42 -1.09 4.21
C ASN A 50 0.63 -0.67 5.24
N ARG A 51 1.47 -1.61 5.69
CA ARG A 51 2.53 -1.35 6.67
C ARG A 51 3.64 -0.43 6.15
N LEU A 52 3.81 -0.35 4.83
CA LEU A 52 4.84 0.46 4.19
C LEU A 52 4.49 1.95 4.12
N LEU A 53 3.20 2.27 3.98
CA LEU A 53 2.74 3.63 3.67
C LEU A 53 3.15 4.66 4.72
N GLU A 54 2.78 4.42 5.98
CA GLU A 54 2.97 5.40 7.05
C GLU A 54 4.46 5.65 7.33
N PRO A 55 5.33 4.62 7.45
CA PRO A 55 6.78 4.84 7.53
C PRO A 55 7.35 5.61 6.33
N LEU A 56 6.91 5.31 5.10
CA LEU A 56 7.33 6.05 3.91
C LEU A 56 6.91 7.52 3.96
N ALA A 57 5.66 7.79 4.35
CA ALA A 57 5.15 9.15 4.46
C ALA A 57 5.87 9.95 5.54
N LEU A 58 6.18 9.33 6.69
CA LEU A 58 6.89 9.97 7.80
C LEU A 58 8.36 10.28 7.46
N VAL A 59 9.05 9.34 6.80
CA VAL A 59 10.49 9.45 6.51
C VAL A 59 10.77 10.27 5.25
N GLN A 60 9.93 10.12 4.22
CA GLN A 60 10.19 10.63 2.87
C GLN A 60 9.13 11.64 2.39
N GLY A 61 8.09 11.91 3.18
CA GLY A 61 7.01 12.83 2.81
C GLY A 61 6.35 12.42 1.49
N MET A 62 6.20 13.38 0.57
CA MET A 62 5.57 13.16 -0.74
C MET A 62 6.35 12.18 -1.65
N LEU A 63 7.67 12.04 -1.48
CA LEU A 63 8.45 11.04 -2.21
C LEU A 63 8.09 9.62 -1.75
N GLY A 64 7.79 9.44 -0.45
CA GLY A 64 7.34 8.18 0.10
C GLY A 64 6.04 7.70 -0.54
N PHE A 65 5.10 8.62 -0.78
CA PHE A 65 3.86 8.31 -1.48
C PHE A 65 4.09 7.84 -2.92
N ARG A 66 5.02 8.47 -3.66
CA ARG A 66 5.38 8.02 -5.02
C ARG A 66 5.97 6.62 -5.03
N ASN A 67 6.86 6.34 -4.06
CA ASN A 67 7.46 5.01 -3.92
C ASN A 67 6.40 3.96 -3.60
N TRP A 68 5.47 4.27 -2.70
CA TRP A 68 4.33 3.39 -2.41
C TRP A 68 3.48 3.12 -3.68
N LEU A 69 3.15 4.15 -4.47
CA LEU A 69 2.39 3.97 -5.72
C LEU A 69 3.11 3.07 -6.72
N ALA A 70 4.43 3.19 -6.85
CA ALA A 70 5.23 2.33 -7.73
C ALA A 70 5.13 0.85 -7.31
N GLU A 71 5.11 0.58 -6.01
CA GLU A 71 4.95 -0.77 -5.47
C GLU A 71 3.55 -1.35 -5.73
N VAL A 72 2.50 -0.53 -5.63
CA VAL A 72 1.15 -0.94 -5.99
C VAL A 72 1.05 -1.27 -7.49
N GLN A 73 1.64 -0.42 -8.35
CA GLN A 73 1.67 -0.66 -9.80
C GLN A 73 2.43 -1.95 -10.16
N PHE A 74 3.57 -2.20 -9.51
CA PHE A 74 4.32 -3.45 -9.66
C PHE A 74 3.44 -4.66 -9.34
N PHE A 75 2.77 -4.63 -8.19
CA PHE A 75 1.87 -5.71 -7.75
C PHE A 75 0.73 -5.97 -8.74
N MET A 76 0.08 -4.91 -9.22
CA MET A 76 -0.94 -5.03 -10.27
C MET A 76 -0.39 -5.69 -11.54
N GLY A 77 0.83 -5.33 -11.95
CA GLY A 77 1.50 -5.94 -13.09
C GLY A 77 1.75 -7.44 -12.88
N VAL A 78 2.16 -7.86 -11.68
CA VAL A 78 2.32 -9.27 -11.32
C VAL A 78 0.99 -10.02 -11.40
N LEU A 79 -0.09 -9.48 -10.81
CA LEU A 79 -1.40 -10.12 -10.84
C LEU A 79 -1.96 -10.24 -12.26
N LYS A 80 -1.82 -9.19 -13.09
CA LYS A 80 -2.23 -9.23 -14.50
C LYS A 80 -1.49 -10.32 -15.28
N ARG A 81 -0.16 -10.37 -15.16
CA ARG A 81 0.64 -11.42 -15.83
C ARG A 81 0.22 -12.82 -15.39
N ARG A 82 -0.03 -13.01 -14.09
CA ARG A 82 -0.50 -14.29 -13.53
C ARG A 82 -1.85 -14.69 -14.13
N SER A 83 -2.80 -13.75 -14.19
CA SER A 83 -4.13 -13.98 -14.76
C SER A 83 -4.06 -14.33 -16.25
N PHE A 84 -3.26 -13.60 -17.04
CA PHE A 84 -3.05 -13.91 -18.45
C PHE A 84 -2.27 -15.22 -18.69
N GLY A 85 -1.49 -15.66 -17.71
CA GLY A 85 -0.81 -16.96 -17.72
C GLY A 85 -1.71 -18.15 -17.37
N GLY A 86 -3.03 -17.97 -17.27
CA GLY A 86 -3.98 -19.05 -16.96
C GLY A 86 -4.13 -19.35 -15.47
N MET A 87 -3.59 -18.52 -14.59
CA MET A 87 -3.77 -18.61 -13.14
C MET A 87 -4.57 -17.40 -12.63
N PRO A 88 -5.92 -17.44 -12.75
CA PRO A 88 -6.77 -16.33 -12.35
C PRO A 88 -6.70 -16.06 -10.85
N LEU A 89 -7.29 -14.95 -10.41
CA LEU A 89 -7.45 -14.65 -8.99
C LEU A 89 -8.39 -15.69 -8.34
N THR A 90 -8.03 -16.12 -7.14
CA THR A 90 -8.95 -16.91 -6.31
C THR A 90 -10.09 -16.03 -5.77
N PRO A 91 -11.24 -16.61 -5.37
CA PRO A 91 -12.33 -15.83 -4.77
C PRO A 91 -11.89 -15.02 -3.54
N ARG A 92 -10.98 -15.57 -2.73
CA ARG A 92 -10.41 -14.88 -1.56
C ARG A 92 -9.58 -13.67 -1.98
N GLU A 93 -8.70 -13.81 -2.97
CA GLU A 93 -7.87 -12.70 -3.45
C GLU A 93 -8.72 -11.58 -4.05
N ARG A 94 -9.77 -11.91 -4.82
CA ARG A 94 -10.74 -10.92 -5.31
C ARG A 94 -11.39 -10.15 -4.16
N GLN A 95 -11.88 -10.85 -3.15
CA GLN A 95 -12.50 -10.23 -1.98
C GLN A 95 -11.53 -9.28 -1.27
N VAL A 96 -10.27 -9.69 -1.07
CA VAL A 96 -9.27 -8.86 -0.39
C VAL A 96 -8.91 -7.63 -1.22
N LEU A 97 -8.76 -7.76 -2.55
CA LEU A 97 -8.51 -6.62 -3.44
C LEU A 97 -9.66 -5.61 -3.42
N GLN A 98 -10.91 -6.10 -3.48
CA GLN A 98 -12.09 -5.26 -3.41
C GLN A 98 -12.15 -4.52 -2.07
N TRP A 99 -11.98 -5.24 -0.96
CA TRP A 99 -11.99 -4.67 0.38
C TRP A 99 -10.88 -3.64 0.57
N TYR A 100 -9.66 -3.95 0.13
CA TYR A 100 -8.53 -3.02 0.18
C TYR A 100 -8.84 -1.73 -0.59
N SER A 101 -9.32 -1.83 -1.84
CA SER A 101 -9.63 -0.67 -2.66
C SER A 101 -10.77 0.19 -2.08
N ALA A 102 -11.77 -0.43 -1.46
CA ALA A 102 -12.90 0.27 -0.84
C ALA A 102 -12.45 0.96 0.45
N ARG A 103 -11.77 0.21 1.33
CA ARG A 103 -11.27 0.72 2.61
C ARG A 103 -10.35 1.92 2.42
N TRP A 104 -9.47 1.88 1.43
CA TRP A 104 -8.57 2.98 1.13
C TRP A 104 -9.27 4.22 0.58
N ARG A 105 -10.37 4.07 -0.17
CA ARG A 105 -11.19 5.21 -0.63
C ARG A 105 -11.94 5.91 0.52
N GLU A 106 -12.24 5.18 1.58
CA GLU A 106 -12.94 5.69 2.76
C GLU A 106 -12.01 6.40 3.77
N LEU A 107 -10.70 6.12 3.74
CA LEU A 107 -9.74 6.79 4.60
C LEU A 107 -9.67 8.28 4.24
N ARG A 108 -9.99 9.14 5.22
CA ARG A 108 -10.01 10.60 5.12
C ARG A 108 -9.02 11.19 6.12
N GLY A 109 -8.23 12.18 5.71
CA GLY A 109 -7.26 12.88 6.56
C GLY A 109 -5.89 12.21 6.69
N GLY A 110 -4.84 13.03 6.77
CA GLY A 110 -3.44 12.60 7.01
C GLY A 110 -2.61 12.47 5.72
N PRO A 111 -1.47 11.75 5.76
CA PRO A 111 -0.65 11.50 4.56
C PRO A 111 -1.39 10.71 3.46
N CYS A 112 -2.54 10.15 3.82
CA CYS A 112 -3.46 9.38 2.99
C CYS A 112 -4.54 10.23 2.32
N ASP A 113 -4.59 11.56 2.53
CA ASP A 113 -5.49 12.43 1.76
C ASP A 113 -5.07 12.38 0.29
N MET A 114 -5.75 11.53 -0.47
CA MET A 114 -5.51 11.31 -1.90
C MET A 114 -5.96 12.52 -2.72
N GLY A 115 -5.16 13.57 -2.66
CA GLY A 115 -5.31 14.77 -3.50
C GLY A 115 -4.71 14.63 -4.90
N ARG A 116 -4.18 13.44 -5.26
CA ARG A 116 -3.54 13.20 -6.57
C ARG A 116 -4.34 12.19 -7.41
N PRO A 117 -4.64 12.51 -8.68
CA PRO A 117 -5.45 11.65 -9.55
C PRO A 117 -4.84 10.25 -9.76
N GLU A 118 -3.51 10.13 -9.73
CA GLU A 118 -2.80 8.88 -9.99
C GLU A 118 -3.10 7.80 -8.95
N ALA A 119 -3.25 8.18 -7.69
CA ALA A 119 -3.55 7.23 -6.62
C ALA A 119 -4.99 6.71 -6.69
N GLN A 120 -5.93 7.58 -7.03
CA GLN A 120 -7.32 7.21 -7.23
C GLN A 120 -7.45 6.23 -8.41
N ILE A 121 -6.76 6.50 -9.52
CA ILE A 121 -6.71 5.62 -10.69
C ILE A 121 -6.18 4.23 -10.31
N VAL A 122 -5.08 4.17 -9.54
CA VAL A 122 -4.48 2.89 -9.11
C VAL A 122 -5.44 2.09 -8.23
N LEU A 123 -6.12 2.72 -7.27
CA LEU A 123 -7.09 2.02 -6.41
C LEU A 123 -8.35 1.59 -7.17
N ILE A 124 -8.83 2.40 -8.12
CA ILE A 124 -9.94 2.01 -9.00
C ILE A 124 -9.53 0.79 -9.82
N ALA A 125 -8.34 0.81 -10.41
CA ALA A 125 -7.84 -0.28 -11.23
C ALA A 125 -7.59 -1.57 -10.41
N LEU A 126 -7.21 -1.48 -9.12
CA LEU A 126 -7.22 -2.63 -8.21
C LEU A 126 -8.63 -3.18 -7.98
N GLY A 127 -9.62 -2.30 -7.82
CA GLY A 127 -11.02 -2.70 -7.74
C GLY A 127 -11.51 -3.40 -9.00
N GLU A 128 -11.16 -2.89 -10.18
CA GLU A 128 -11.49 -3.53 -11.46
C GLU A 128 -10.82 -4.89 -11.63
N LEU A 129 -9.57 -5.04 -11.21
CA LEU A 129 -8.88 -6.33 -11.22
C LEU A 129 -9.61 -7.41 -10.44
N SER A 130 -10.34 -7.04 -9.38
CA SER A 130 -11.15 -7.99 -8.62
C SER A 130 -12.38 -8.52 -9.36
N MET A 131 -12.79 -7.90 -10.48
CA MET A 131 -13.94 -8.31 -11.27
C MET A 131 -13.61 -9.42 -12.29
N PHE A 132 -12.32 -9.70 -12.52
CA PHE A 132 -11.82 -10.74 -13.42
C PHE A 132 -11.37 -12.00 -12.65
#